data_AF-N9R6M1-F1
#
_entry.id   AF-N9R6M1-F1
#
_cell.length_a   1.000
_cell.length_b   1.000
_cell.length_c   1.000
_cell.angle_alpha   90.00
_cell.angle_beta   90.00
_cell.angle_gamma   90.00
#
_symmetry.space_group_name_H-M   'P 1'
#
loop_
_entity.id
_entity.type
_entity.pdbx_description
1 polymer ?
#
loop_
_entity_poly.entity_id
_entity_poly.type
_entity_poly.pdbx_seq_one_letter_code
_entity_poly.pdbx_strand_id
1 'polypeptide(L)'
;MKYTYHSINRMNTRGISKEMIEFTLNYGSIDGDAYVTNRKLLNKVIQHLTRQLALAKKLIDKGGVVVVTDNSSVITTYDYESYKAY
;
A
#
# COMPACT_ATOMS: atom_id res chain seq x y z
N MET A 1 11.84 1.12 -13.84
CA MET A 1 11.63 2.27 -14.74
C MET A 1 12.99 2.87 -15.09
N LYS A 2 13.23 3.28 -16.35
CA LYS A 2 14.48 3.96 -16.74
C LYS A 2 14.28 5.46 -16.69
N TYR A 3 15.21 6.20 -16.09
CA TYR A 3 15.18 7.65 -16.02
C TYR A 3 16.05 8.25 -17.11
N THR A 4 15.54 9.26 -17.81
CA THR A 4 16.34 10.03 -18.78
C THR A 4 17.17 11.09 -18.04
N TYR A 5 18.24 11.58 -18.67
CA TYR A 5 19.04 12.68 -18.14
C TYR A 5 18.18 13.91 -17.81
N HIS A 6 17.23 14.26 -18.70
CA HIS A 6 16.31 15.37 -18.47
C HIS A 6 15.45 15.14 -17.21
N SER A 7 14.88 13.94 -17.03
CA SER A 7 14.08 13.66 -15.83
C SER A 7 14.89 13.73 -14.53
N ILE A 8 16.13 13.23 -14.53
CA ILE A 8 17.01 13.28 -13.35
C ILE A 8 17.33 14.73 -12.99
N ASN A 9 17.69 15.55 -13.97
CA ASN A 9 17.96 16.96 -13.73
C ASN A 9 16.71 17.68 -13.17
N ARG A 10 15.53 17.41 -13.74
CA ARG A 10 14.26 18.01 -13.29
C ARG A 10 13.86 17.57 -11.89
N MET A 11 14.09 16.31 -11.54
CA MET A 11 13.89 15.79 -10.18
C MET A 11 14.75 16.56 -9.18
N ASN A 12 16.05 16.68 -9.44
CA ASN A 12 16.99 17.36 -8.57
C ASN A 12 16.64 18.84 -8.39
N THR A 13 16.37 19.57 -9.48
CA THR A 13 16.01 20.99 -9.40
C THR A 13 14.69 21.24 -8.66
N ARG A 14 13.78 20.26 -8.62
CA ARG A 14 12.45 20.39 -8.00
C ARG A 14 12.33 19.71 -6.64
N GLY A 15 13.40 19.11 -6.13
CA GLY A 15 13.36 18.36 -4.88
C GLY A 15 12.42 17.15 -4.92
N ILE A 16 12.27 16.52 -6.10
CA ILE A 16 11.42 15.34 -6.27
C ILE A 16 12.30 14.09 -6.13
N SER A 17 12.08 13.33 -5.06
CA SER A 17 12.82 12.09 -4.83
C SER A 17 12.30 10.94 -5.70
N LYS A 18 13.09 9.87 -5.81
CA LYS A 18 12.67 8.66 -6.51
C LYS A 18 11.45 8.01 -5.84
N GLU A 19 11.41 8.02 -4.51
CA GLU A 19 10.31 7.49 -3.72
C GLU A 19 9.01 8.26 -3.97
N MET A 20 9.07 9.59 -4.17
CA MET A 20 7.90 10.39 -4.55
C MET A 20 7.33 10.00 -5.91
N ILE A 21 8.20 9.68 -6.88
CA ILE A 21 7.79 9.19 -8.21
C ILE A 21 7.16 7.82 -8.07
N GLU A 22 7.83 6.88 -7.41
CA GLU A 22 7.31 5.52 -7.21
C GLU A 22 5.97 5.54 -6.47
N PHE A 23 5.83 6.38 -5.45
CA PHE A 23 4.57 6.57 -4.76
C PHE A 23 3.48 7.10 -5.70
N THR A 24 3.80 8.08 -6.53
CA THR A 24 2.84 8.66 -7.49
C THR A 24 2.44 7.65 -8.57
N LEU A 25 3.34 6.76 -8.98
CA LEU A 25 3.01 5.67 -9.92
C LEU A 25 2.09 4.62 -9.30
N ASN A 26 2.27 4.31 -8.01
CA ASN A 26 1.49 3.28 -7.31
C ASN A 26 0.10 3.77 -6.86
N TYR A 27 0.00 5.03 -6.42
CA TYR A 27 -1.20 5.58 -5.77
C TYR A 27 -1.83 6.77 -6.50
N GLY A 28 -1.16 7.29 -7.54
CA GLY A 28 -1.67 8.39 -8.34
C GLY A 28 -2.86 7.99 -9.20
N SER A 29 -3.63 8.99 -9.65
CA SER A 29 -4.62 8.82 -10.70
C SER A 29 -3.99 9.05 -12.07
N ILE A 30 -4.45 8.33 -13.08
CA ILE A 30 -4.07 8.57 -14.47
C ILE A 30 -4.90 9.74 -15.00
N ASP A 31 -4.23 10.75 -15.53
CA ASP A 31 -4.81 11.91 -16.22
C ASP A 31 -4.14 12.03 -17.60
N GLY A 32 -4.81 11.51 -18.63
CA GLY A 32 -4.21 11.30 -19.94
C GLY A 32 -2.98 10.39 -19.85
N ASP A 33 -1.82 10.93 -20.24
CA ASP A 33 -0.52 10.22 -20.22
C ASP A 33 0.26 10.42 -18.90
N ALA A 34 -0.31 11.15 -17.93
CA ALA A 34 0.37 11.51 -16.69
C ALA A 34 -0.19 10.75 -15.47
N TYR A 35 0.70 10.40 -14.55
CA TYR A 35 0.33 9.98 -13.19
C TYR A 35 0.36 11.20 -12.27
N VAL A 36 -0.75 11.45 -11.59
CA VAL A 36 -0.92 12.64 -10.76
C VAL A 36 -1.34 12.27 -9.34
N THR A 37 -0.62 12.81 -8.37
CA THR A 37 -1.05 12.85 -6.96
C THR A 37 -1.43 14.29 -6.60
N ASN A 38 -2.66 14.46 -6.09
CA ASN A 38 -3.14 15.73 -5.56
C ASN A 38 -3.52 15.60 -4.09
N ARG A 39 -3.73 16.73 -3.40
CA ARG A 39 -4.02 16.74 -1.95
C ARG A 39 -5.22 15.86 -1.57
N LYS A 40 -6.29 15.88 -2.37
CA LYS A 40 -7.50 15.10 -2.10
C LYS A 40 -7.22 13.60 -2.21
N LEU A 41 -6.48 13.17 -3.24
CA LEU A 41 -6.08 11.78 -3.42
C LEU A 41 -5.12 11.33 -2.31
N LEU A 42 -4.10 12.14 -2.00
CA LEU A 42 -3.15 11.84 -0.94
C LEU A 42 -3.84 11.68 0.43
N ASN A 43 -4.80 12.54 0.76
CA ASN A 43 -5.57 12.39 2.00
C ASN A 43 -6.38 11.08 2.04
N LYS A 44 -6.96 10.66 0.91
CA LYS A 44 -7.64 9.36 0.82
C LYS A 44 -6.66 8.19 0.99
N VAL A 45 -5.48 8.27 0.37
CA VAL A 45 -4.44 7.25 0.49
C VAL A 45 -3.95 7.16 1.94
N ILE A 46 -3.70 8.29 2.59
CA ILE A 46 -3.35 8.34 4.03
C ILE A 46 -4.45 7.67 4.86
N GLN A 47 -5.71 8.04 4.66
CA GLN A 47 -6.82 7.43 5.41
C GLN A 47 -6.90 5.90 5.20
N HIS A 48 -6.67 5.42 3.98
CA HIS A 48 -6.61 4.00 3.68
C HIS A 48 -5.44 3.32 4.40
N LEU A 49 -4.23 3.86 4.28
CA LEU A 49 -3.03 3.31 4.92
C LEU A 49 -3.13 3.32 6.45
N THR A 50 -3.71 4.36 7.05
CA THR A 50 -3.95 4.40 8.50
C THR A 50 -4.94 3.32 8.93
N ARG A 51 -5.98 3.04 8.14
CA ARG A 51 -6.91 1.94 8.42
C ARG A 51 -6.23 0.57 8.30
N GLN A 52 -5.41 0.37 7.27
CA GLN A 52 -4.63 -0.86 7.10
C GLN A 52 -3.64 -1.05 8.25
N LEU A 53 -2.96 0.01 8.68
CA LEU A 53 -2.07 -0.02 9.84
C LEU A 53 -2.81 -0.40 11.11
N ALA A 54 -4.00 0.18 11.36
CA ALA A 54 -4.82 -0.17 12.52
C ALA A 54 -5.27 -1.64 12.49
N LEU A 55 -5.65 -2.15 11.30
CA LEU A 55 -6.01 -3.56 11.14
C LEU A 55 -4.82 -4.49 11.38
N ALA A 56 -3.65 -4.16 10.82
CA ALA A 56 -2.43 -4.95 11.03
C ALA A 56 -2.03 -5.01 12.51
N LYS A 57 -2.14 -3.89 13.25
CA LYS A 57 -1.94 -3.88 14.71
C LYS A 57 -2.90 -4.82 15.44
N LYS A 58 -4.20 -4.80 15.11
CA LYS A 58 -5.17 -5.74 15.69
C LYS A 58 -4.84 -7.20 15.39
N LEU A 59 -4.33 -7.48 14.19
CA LEU A 59 -3.90 -8.84 13.83
C LEU A 59 -2.65 -9.27 14.61
N ILE A 60 -1.72 -8.35 14.88
CA ILE A 60 -0.58 -8.60 15.77
C ILE A 60 -1.07 -8.92 17.19
N ASP A 61 -1.97 -8.10 17.73
CA ASP A 61 -2.54 -8.30 19.07
C ASP A 61 -3.28 -9.64 19.19
N LYS A 62 -3.88 -10.12 18.09
CA LYS A 62 -4.55 -11.42 17.99
C LYS A 62 -3.59 -12.60 17.79
N GLY A 63 -2.31 -12.36 17.51
CA GLY A 63 -1.32 -13.40 17.20
C GLY A 63 -1.38 -13.91 15.76
N GLY A 64 -2.07 -13.20 14.87
CA GLY A 64 -2.29 -13.59 13.47
C GLY A 64 -3.54 -14.48 13.28
N VAL A 65 -3.99 -14.59 12.03
CA VAL A 65 -5.18 -15.36 11.65
C VAL A 65 -4.86 -16.21 10.43
N VAL A 66 -5.29 -17.47 10.44
CA VAL A 66 -5.28 -18.36 9.28
C VAL A 66 -6.68 -18.37 8.66
N VAL A 67 -6.73 -18.25 7.34
CA VAL A 67 -7.94 -18.33 6.54
C VAL A 67 -7.76 -19.43 5.50
N VAL A 68 -8.63 -20.43 5.50
CA VAL A 68 -8.63 -21.50 4.50
C VAL A 68 -9.72 -21.21 3.48
N THR A 69 -9.37 -21.19 2.20
CA THR A 69 -10.30 -20.88 1.10
C THR A 69 -10.34 -22.00 0.08
N ASP A 70 -11.50 -22.18 -0.55
CA ASP A 70 -11.65 -22.96 -1.78
C ASP A 70 -12.42 -22.16 -2.83
N ASN A 71 -11.90 -22.13 -4.05
CA ASN A 71 -12.36 -21.31 -5.16
C ASN A 71 -12.47 -19.81 -4.80
N SER A 72 -13.63 -19.37 -4.32
CA SER A 72 -13.91 -17.99 -3.89
C SER A 72 -14.62 -17.93 -2.54
N SER A 73 -14.64 -19.04 -1.81
CA SER A 73 -15.33 -19.19 -0.53
C SER A 73 -14.33 -19.39 0.59
N VAL A 74 -14.56 -18.72 1.72
CA VAL A 74 -13.84 -18.98 2.97
C VAL A 74 -14.45 -20.23 3.61
N ILE A 75 -13.67 -21.30 3.74
CA ILE A 75 -14.09 -22.55 4.38
C ILE A 75 -14.05 -22.39 5.91
N THR A 76 -12.93 -21.91 6.43
CA THR A 76 -12.73 -21.74 7.88
C THR A 76 -11.69 -20.67 8.20
N THR A 77 -11.72 -20.18 9.43
CA THR A 77 -10.78 -19.21 9.99
C THR A 77 -10.44 -19.55 11.44
N TYR A 78 -9.18 -19.42 11.81
CA TYR A 78 -8.73 -19.65 13.18
C TYR A 78 -7.49 -18.81 13.51
N ASP A 79 -7.19 -18.67 14.80
CA ASP A 79 -6.02 -17.92 15.27
C ASP A 79 -4.75 -18.70 14.90
N TYR A 80 -3.74 -18.01 14.35
CA TYR A 80 -2.52 -18.69 13.90
C TYR A 80 -1.83 -19.48 15.02
N GLU A 81 -1.91 -18.98 16.25
CA GLU A 81 -1.32 -19.63 17.42
C GLU A 81 -2.23 -20.66 18.12
N SER A 82 -3.33 -21.08 17.48
CA SER A 82 -4.28 -22.04 18.09
C SER A 82 -3.64 -23.38 18.50
N TYR A 83 -2.51 -23.75 17.87
CA TYR A 83 -1.76 -24.96 18.21
C TYR A 83 -1.16 -24.93 19.62
N LYS A 84 -0.97 -23.76 20.23
CA LYS A 84 -0.44 -23.63 21.60
C LYS A 84 -1.47 -24.00 22.68
N ALA A 85 -2.74 -24.16 22.30
CA ALA A 85 -3.84 -24.48 23.21
C ALA A 85 -4.08 -26.00 23.37
N TYR A 86 -3.32 -26.84 22.67
CA TYR A 86 -3.34 -28.31 22.72
C TYR A 86 -2.09 -28.84 23.41
#